data_AF-A0A2V5PAK8-F1
#
_entry.id   AF-A0A2V5PAK8-F1
#
_cell.length_a   1.000
_cell.length_b   1.000
_cell.length_c   1.000
_cell.angle_alpha   90.00
_cell.angle_beta   90.00
_cell.angle_gamma   90.00
#
_symmetry.space_group_name_H-M   'P 1'
#
loop_
_entity.id
_entity.type
_entity.pdbx_description
1 polymer ?
#
loop_
_entity_poly.entity_id
_entity_poly.type
_entity_poly.pdbx_seq_one_letter_code
_entity_poly.pdbx_strand_id
1 'polypeptide(L)' 'WHAGMHDNPFGQRLTCLMIAKKIPDAAVPMSLLADHPNVQFNYYRKGIGTCAVEMH' A
#
# COMPACT_ATOMS: atom_id res chain seq x y z
N TRP A 1 -4.30 2.30 -9.57
CA TRP A 1 -2.83 2.50 -9.54
C TRP A 1 -2.18 1.30 -10.23
N HIS A 2 -1.07 1.52 -10.93
CA HIS A 2 -0.30 0.48 -11.60
C HIS A 2 0.97 0.23 -10.81
N ALA A 3 1.36 -1.05 -10.63
CA ALA A 3 2.58 -1.39 -9.91
C ALA A 3 3.81 -0.84 -10.66
N GLY A 4 4.62 -0.04 -9.96
CA GLY A 4 5.95 0.36 -10.38
C GLY A 4 7.01 -0.69 -10.04
N MET A 5 8.25 -0.46 -10.47
CA MET A 5 9.36 -1.41 -10.26
C MET A 5 9.69 -1.70 -8.79
N HIS A 6 9.37 -0.78 -7.87
CA HIS A 6 9.71 -0.92 -6.45
C HIS A 6 8.63 -1.65 -5.64
N ASP A 7 7.53 -2.05 -6.27
CA ASP A 7 6.44 -2.71 -5.57
C ASP A 7 6.76 -4.16 -5.27
N ASN A 8 6.53 -4.54 -4.02
CA ASN A 8 6.62 -5.90 -3.54
C ASN A 8 5.39 -6.22 -2.68
N PRO A 9 5.12 -7.51 -2.40
CA PRO A 9 3.93 -7.91 -1.65
C PRO A 9 3.77 -7.26 -0.28
N PHE A 10 4.88 -7.01 0.43
CA PHE A 10 4.85 -6.34 1.72
C PHE A 10 4.47 -4.86 1.58
N GLY A 11 5.17 -4.13 0.72
CA GLY A 11 4.95 -2.69 0.49
C GLY A 11 3.52 -2.38 0.03
N GLN A 12 2.94 -3.20 -0.86
CA GLN A 12 1.56 -3.02 -1.30
C GLN A 12 0.55 -3.20 -0.15
N ARG A 13 0.78 -4.17 0.74
CA ARG A 13 -0.09 -4.44 1.90
C ARG A 13 0.05 -3.34 2.97
N LEU A 14 1.27 -2.90 3.25
CA LEU A 14 1.54 -1.80 4.16
C LEU A 14 0.86 -0.51 3.68
N THR A 15 1.03 -0.17 2.39
CA THR A 15 0.38 1.00 1.78
C THR A 15 -1.14 0.91 1.88
N CYS A 16 -1.72 -0.27 1.59
CA CYS A 16 -3.16 -0.50 1.70
C CYS A 16 -3.66 -0.29 3.13
N LEU A 17 -2.95 -0.81 4.13
CA LEU A 17 -3.26 -0.62 5.54
C LEU A 17 -3.21 0.86 5.94
N MET A 18 -2.15 1.58 5.56
CA MET A 18 -1.97 3.00 5.90
C MET A 18 -3.07 3.87 5.29
N ILE A 19 -3.45 3.63 4.04
CA ILE A 19 -4.57 4.34 3.40
C ILE A 19 -5.89 4.03 4.11
N ALA A 20 -6.17 2.76 4.40
CA ALA A 20 -7.39 2.35 5.10
C ALA A 20 -7.51 2.93 6.52
N LYS A 21 -6.36 3.23 7.14
CA LYS A 21 -6.26 3.81 8.48
C LYS A 21 -6.04 5.32 8.49
N LYS A 22 -6.03 5.98 7.33
CA LYS A 22 -5.78 7.43 7.23
C LYS A 22 -4.46 7.85 7.89
N ILE A 23 -3.39 7.13 7.54
CA ILE A 23 -2.04 7.37 8.06
C ILE A 23 -1.17 7.91 6.91
N PRO A 24 -1.01 9.24 6.78
CA PRO A 24 -0.10 9.84 5.81
C PRO A 24 1.35 9.82 6.31
N ASP A 25 2.25 9.22 5.53
CA ASP A 25 3.68 9.16 5.82
C ASP A 25 4.52 9.27 4.54
N ALA A 26 5.57 10.10 4.57
CA ALA A 26 6.45 10.32 3.44
C ALA A 26 7.33 9.11 3.08
N ALA A 27 7.59 8.21 4.04
CA ALA A 27 8.32 6.95 3.80
C ALA A 27 7.51 5.96 2.94
N VAL A 28 6.18 6.14 2.87
CA VAL A 28 5.28 5.38 1.97
C VAL A 28 4.53 6.39 1.11
N PRO A 29 5.09 6.86 -0.03
CA PRO A 29 4.61 8.04 -0.74
C PRO A 29 3.11 8.03 -1.10
N MET A 30 2.57 6.85 -1.39
CA MET A 30 1.16 6.67 -1.74
C MET A 30 0.22 6.95 -0.56
N SER A 31 0.68 6.74 0.68
CA SER A 31 -0.08 7.01 1.89
C SER A 31 -0.32 8.50 2.14
N LEU A 32 0.47 9.40 1.53
CA LEU A 32 0.27 10.86 1.65
C LEU A 32 -1.11 11.31 1.13
N LEU A 33 -1.76 10.52 0.28
CA LEU A 33 -3.10 10.79 -0.22
C LEU A 33 -4.21 10.12 0.62
N ALA A 34 -3.88 9.51 1.76
CA ALA A 34 -4.83 8.75 2.58
C ALA A 34 -5.99 9.60 3.13
N ASP A 35 -5.77 10.90 3.33
CA ASP A 35 -6.80 11.85 3.79
C ASP A 35 -7.42 12.69 2.67
N HIS A 36 -7.03 12.46 1.42
CA HIS A 36 -7.56 13.25 0.31
C HIS A 36 -9.02 12.87 0.01
N PRO A 37 -9.98 13.82 0.03
CA PRO A 37 -11.41 13.50 -0.01
C PRO A 37 -11.88 12.89 -1.33
N ASN A 38 -11.11 13.08 -2.41
CA ASN A 38 -11.49 12.68 -3.77
C ASN A 38 -10.55 11.62 -4.37
N VAL A 39 -9.91 10.79 -3.53
CA VAL A 39 -9.01 9.74 -4.01
C VAL A 39 -9.49 8.38 -3.53
N GLN A 40 -9.61 7.43 -4.47
CA GLN A 40 -9.87 6.02 -4.19
C GLN A 40 -8.69 5.18 -4.70
N PHE A 41 -8.14 4.34 -3.83
CA PHE A 41 -7.12 3.37 -4.20
C PHE A 41 -7.74 2.03 -4.56
N ASN A 42 -7.38 1.51 -5.73
CA ASN A 42 -7.80 0.19 -6.20
C ASN A 42 -6.58 -0.69 -6.39
N TYR A 43 -6.62 -1.89 -5.82
CA TYR A 43 -5.56 -2.89 -5.87
C TYR A 43 -5.96 -4.07 -6.74
N TYR A 44 -5.08 -4.47 -7.66
CA TYR A 44 -5.26 -5.70 -8.41
C TYR A 44 -4.85 -6.90 -7.56
N ARG A 45 -5.84 -7.61 -7.01
CA ARG A 45 -5.63 -8.71 -6.04
C ARG A 45 -4.60 -9.75 -6.51
N LYS A 46 -4.60 -10.12 -7.79
CA LYS A 46 -3.65 -11.10 -8.33
C LYS A 46 -2.22 -10.57 -8.43
N GLY A 47 -2.01 -9.25 -8.42
CA GLY A 47 -0.70 -8.59 -8.43
C GLY A 47 -0.09 -8.32 -7.06
N ILE A 48 -0.81 -8.59 -5.96
CA ILE A 48 -0.31 -8.35 -4.59
C ILE A 48 0.74 -9.40 -4.18
N GLY A 49 0.60 -10.64 -4.65
CA GLY A 49 1.49 -11.74 -4.26
C GLY A 49 1.38 -12.17 -2.78
N THR A 50 2.32 -13.01 -2.36
CA THR A 50 2.41 -13.60 -1.03
C THR A 50 3.38 -12.82 -0.15
N CYS A 51 3.00 -12.59 1.10
CA CYS A 51 3.85 -12.02 2.13
C CYS A 51 3.75 -12.94 3.34
N ALA A 52 4.89 -13.47 3.79
CA ALA A 52 4.98 -14.32 4.98
C ALA A 52 5.73 -13.57 6.08
N VAL A 53 5.56 -14.02 7.31
CA VAL A 53 6.30 -13.55 8.49
C VAL A 53 7.04 -14.75 9.08
N GLU A 54 8.24 -14.52 9.59
CA GLU A 54 9.00 -15.48 10.38
C GLU A 54 9.25 -14.87 11.76
N MET A 55 9.07 -15.67 12.81
CA MET A 55 9.38 -15.28 14.18
C MET A 55 10.61 -16.09 14.62
N HIS A 56 11.69 -15.41 15.00
CA HIS A 56 12.88 -16.02 15.58
C HIS A 56 12.76 -16.13 17.11
#